data_AF-A0A9R1F0D5-F1
#
_entry.id   AF-A0A9R1F0D5-F1
#
_cell.length_a   1.000
_cell.length_b   1.000
_cell.length_c   1.000
_cell.angle_alpha   90.00
_cell.angle_beta   90.00
_cell.angle_gamma   90.00
#
_symmetry.space_group_name_H-M   'P 1'
#
loop_
_entity.id
_entity.type
_entity.pdbx_description
1 polymer ?
#
loop_
_entity_poly.entity_id
_entity_poly.type
_entity_poly.pdbx_seq_one_letter_code
_entity_poly.pdbx_strand_id
1 'polypeptide(L)'
;MAWGAPARAQSSRVQALYDLCRRTFPSPSPSSAAAPAAPPPASAVRAISSLMDTISPADVGLRDDSLGDGGGGHGFFDSTFVKGAARAARWAQPITYLHVYECDAFSIGIFCLPTSAVIPLHDHPGMTVLSKILYGSMHVKSYDWVEPTVVASNRQVRLAKLHADDVLTAPCPTTVLYPQSGGNLHSFTSVASCAVLDVLAPPYAEDAGRICTYFNDYPFSSFSSGRAKTVDSPDNYAWIEAINSPVYINMRPGMYTGPTVQVSLTLTCYIPLYQPWSLLKKMLGCNS
;
A
#
# COMPACT_ATOMS: atom_id res chain seq x y z
N MET A 1 8.23 8.78 52.52
CA MET A 1 8.29 9.36 51.15
C MET A 1 8.38 8.22 50.17
N ALA A 2 7.26 7.84 49.56
CA ALA A 2 7.24 6.82 48.52
C ALA A 2 7.54 7.50 47.17
N TRP A 3 8.66 7.13 46.56
CA TRP A 3 8.98 7.53 45.19
C TRP A 3 8.03 6.76 44.27
N GLY A 4 7.04 7.46 43.72
CA GLY A 4 6.19 6.88 42.68
C GLY A 4 7.04 6.54 41.47
N ALA A 5 7.05 5.27 41.06
CA ALA A 5 7.60 4.88 39.77
C ALA A 5 6.91 5.70 38.67
N PRO A 6 7.65 6.25 37.69
CA PRO A 6 7.02 6.99 36.60
C PRO A 6 6.05 6.05 35.87
N ALA A 7 4.81 6.54 35.65
CA ALA A 7 3.83 5.82 34.85
C ALA A 7 4.46 5.51 33.49
N ARG A 8 4.55 4.23 33.13
CA ARG A 8 5.02 3.78 31.82
C ARG A 8 4.10 4.41 30.77
N ALA A 9 4.62 5.38 30.01
CA ALA A 9 3.88 5.99 28.92
C ALA A 9 3.31 4.88 28.03
N GLN A 10 1.99 4.88 27.82
CA GLN A 10 1.37 3.93 26.89
C GLN A 10 1.97 4.18 25.50
N SER A 11 2.55 3.14 24.90
CA SER A 11 3.07 3.23 23.54
C SER A 11 1.90 3.54 22.59
N SER A 12 2.10 4.46 21.64
CA SER A 12 1.11 4.72 20.59
C SER A 12 0.82 3.44 19.79
N ARG A 13 -0.36 3.36 19.16
CA ARG A 13 -0.67 2.23 18.28
C ARG A 13 0.29 2.10 17.10
N VAL A 14 0.79 3.24 16.60
CA VAL A 14 1.81 3.30 15.55
C VAL A 14 3.13 2.68 16.02
N GLN A 15 3.55 2.99 17.26
CA GLN A 15 4.72 2.35 17.87
C GLN A 15 4.51 0.85 18.05
N ALA A 16 3.32 0.44 18.52
CA ALA A 16 3.00 -0.98 18.67
C ALA A 16 3.00 -1.73 17.33
N LEU A 17 2.53 -1.09 16.25
CA LEU A 17 2.56 -1.64 14.89
C LEU A 17 4.00 -1.84 14.42
N TYR A 18 4.85 -0.82 14.58
CA TYR A 18 6.27 -0.91 14.29
C TYR A 18 6.95 -2.06 15.07
N ASP A 19 6.74 -2.14 16.38
CA ASP A 19 7.35 -3.16 17.22
C ASP A 19 6.87 -4.58 16.90
N LEU A 20 5.63 -4.73 16.45
CA LEU A 20 5.11 -6.00 15.97
C LEU A 20 5.68 -6.36 14.60
N CYS A 21 5.73 -5.42 13.64
CA CYS A 21 6.34 -5.64 12.33
C CYS A 21 7.81 -6.03 12.45
N ARG A 22 8.59 -5.33 13.29
CA ARG A 22 10.01 -5.64 13.55
C ARG A 22 10.22 -7.06 14.10
N ARG A 23 9.31 -7.56 14.93
CA ARG A 23 9.39 -8.93 15.47
C ARG A 23 8.99 -9.99 14.45
N THR A 24 8.06 -9.65 13.54
CA THR A 24 7.55 -10.56 12.51
C THR A 24 8.45 -10.64 11.29
N PHE A 25 9.05 -9.51 10.89
CA PHE A 25 9.89 -9.35 9.71
C PHE A 25 11.34 -9.05 10.15
N PRO A 26 12.14 -10.08 10.49
CA PRO A 26 13.53 -9.86 10.85
C PRO A 26 14.33 -9.38 9.62
N SER A 27 15.25 -8.45 9.83
CA SER A 27 16.20 -8.06 8.78
C SER A 27 17.00 -9.27 8.30
N PRO A 28 17.22 -9.38 6.98
CA PRO A 28 18.09 -10.43 6.44
C PRO A 28 19.48 -10.31 7.07
N SER A 29 19.91 -11.36 7.76
CA SER A 29 21.25 -11.42 8.35
C SER A 29 22.29 -11.63 7.24
N PRO A 30 23.49 -11.03 7.32
CA PRO A 30 24.55 -11.23 6.32
C PRO A 30 24.98 -12.70 6.20
N SER A 31 24.69 -13.54 7.19
CA SER A 31 24.93 -15.00 7.18
C SER A 31 23.87 -15.83 6.46
N SER A 32 22.72 -15.25 6.05
CA SER A 32 21.59 -15.98 5.46
C SER A 32 21.36 -15.68 3.97
N ALA A 33 22.36 -15.14 3.27
CA ALA A 33 22.28 -14.67 1.88
C ALA A 33 21.94 -15.73 0.80
N ALA A 34 21.59 -16.97 1.18
CA ALA A 34 21.39 -18.08 0.25
C ALA A 34 20.00 -18.77 0.34
N ALA A 35 19.12 -18.34 1.23
CA ALA A 35 17.77 -18.92 1.33
C ALA A 35 16.70 -17.85 1.04
N PRO A 36 15.68 -18.15 0.21
CA PRO A 36 14.52 -17.26 0.07
C PRO A 36 13.89 -17.11 1.46
N ALA A 37 13.63 -15.87 1.87
CA ALA A 37 12.99 -15.59 3.15
C ALA A 37 11.65 -16.35 3.20
N ALA A 38 11.50 -17.25 4.18
CA ALA A 38 10.25 -17.98 4.36
C ALA A 38 9.11 -16.98 4.59
N PRO A 39 7.91 -17.22 4.02
CA PRO A 39 6.77 -16.34 4.24
C PRO A 39 6.48 -16.23 5.74
N PRO A 40 6.03 -15.05 6.22
CA PRO A 40 5.72 -14.85 7.63
C PRO A 40 4.66 -15.87 8.10
N PRO A 41 4.75 -16.42 9.32
CA PRO A 41 3.75 -17.32 9.84
C PRO A 41 2.35 -16.68 9.82
N ALA A 42 1.33 -17.44 9.42
CA ALA A 42 -0.05 -16.92 9.33
C ALA A 42 -0.59 -16.38 10.67
N SER A 43 -0.11 -16.87 11.81
CA SER A 43 -0.42 -16.31 13.13
C SER A 43 0.15 -14.90 13.32
N ALA A 44 1.35 -14.64 12.81
CA ALA A 44 2.01 -13.33 12.91
C ALA A 44 1.34 -12.31 11.99
N VAL A 45 0.99 -12.70 10.76
CA VAL A 45 0.20 -11.86 9.84
C VAL A 45 -1.15 -11.49 10.46
N ARG A 46 -1.89 -12.47 11.01
CA ARG A 46 -3.15 -12.20 11.71
C ARG A 46 -2.98 -11.25 12.89
N ALA A 47 -1.90 -11.37 13.66
CA ALA A 47 -1.62 -10.46 14.77
C ALA A 47 -1.41 -9.02 14.30
N ILE A 48 -0.70 -8.82 13.17
CA ILE A 48 -0.53 -7.50 12.57
C ILE A 48 -1.88 -6.97 12.07
N SER A 49 -2.65 -7.78 11.33
CA SER A 49 -3.99 -7.39 10.87
C SER A 49 -4.90 -6.98 12.03
N SER A 50 -4.97 -7.78 13.10
CA SER A 50 -5.78 -7.47 14.28
C SER A 50 -5.33 -6.18 14.97
N LEU A 51 -4.03 -5.89 15.01
CA LEU A 51 -3.54 -4.63 15.55
C LEU A 51 -3.90 -3.45 14.65
N MET A 52 -3.68 -3.58 13.32
CA MET A 52 -4.07 -2.58 12.34
C MET A 52 -5.57 -2.28 12.45
N ASP A 53 -6.41 -3.28 12.71
CA ASP A 53 -7.86 -3.10 12.89
C ASP A 53 -8.26 -2.20 14.05
N THR A 54 -7.37 -1.99 15.01
CA THR A 54 -7.59 -1.06 16.12
C THR A 54 -7.10 0.37 15.86
N ILE A 55 -6.40 0.62 14.74
CA ILE A 55 -5.83 1.92 14.39
C ILE A 55 -6.92 2.81 13.76
N SER A 56 -7.14 3.97 14.37
CA SER A 56 -8.01 5.02 13.86
C SER A 56 -7.23 6.08 13.07
N PRO A 57 -7.90 6.93 12.27
CA PRO A 57 -7.24 8.08 11.62
C PRO A 57 -6.47 8.97 12.61
N ALA A 58 -7.03 9.21 13.81
CA ALA A 58 -6.40 10.06 14.81
C ALA A 58 -5.08 9.47 15.36
N ASP A 59 -4.99 8.13 15.47
CA ASP A 59 -3.77 7.46 15.94
C ASP A 59 -2.58 7.70 15.00
N VAL A 60 -2.83 7.98 13.72
CA VAL A 60 -1.82 8.29 12.69
C VAL A 60 -1.74 9.78 12.35
N GLY A 61 -2.36 10.65 13.16
CA GLY A 61 -2.31 12.10 12.97
C GLY A 61 -3.15 12.63 11.81
N LEU A 62 -4.06 11.81 11.25
CA LEU A 62 -5.05 12.26 10.27
C LEU A 62 -6.25 12.85 11.01
N ARG A 63 -6.81 13.93 10.45
CA ARG A 63 -8.06 14.51 10.92
C ARG A 63 -9.23 13.81 10.24
N ASP A 64 -10.32 13.68 10.97
CA ASP A 64 -11.55 13.13 10.43
C ASP A 64 -12.23 14.18 9.54
N ASP A 65 -11.90 14.18 8.24
CA ASP A 65 -12.55 15.06 7.26
C ASP A 65 -14.00 14.64 6.95
N SER A 66 -14.49 13.55 7.58
CA SER A 66 -15.83 12.99 7.40
C SER A 66 -16.97 13.91 7.87
N LEU A 67 -16.67 15.02 8.55
CA LEU A 67 -17.67 16.02 8.98
C LEU A 67 -17.85 17.19 7.99
N GLY A 68 -17.25 17.12 6.80
CA GLY A 68 -17.16 18.25 5.86
C GLY A 68 -18.16 18.32 4.71
N ASP A 69 -19.11 17.39 4.54
CA ASP A 69 -20.10 17.45 3.44
C ASP A 69 -21.48 17.85 3.96
N GLY A 70 -21.63 19.15 4.23
CA GLY A 70 -22.86 19.71 4.77
C GLY A 70 -22.88 21.23 4.86
N GLY A 71 -22.35 21.92 3.85
CA GLY A 71 -22.56 23.36 3.66
C GLY A 71 -21.68 24.27 4.53
N GLY A 72 -20.50 24.64 4.01
CA GLY A 72 -19.72 25.71 4.61
C GLY A 72 -18.27 25.70 4.13
N GLY A 73 -17.97 26.47 3.10
CA GLY A 73 -16.61 26.67 2.65
C GLY A 73 -15.75 27.31 3.75
N HIS A 74 -14.77 26.57 4.26
CA HIS A 74 -13.48 27.08 4.72
C HIS A 74 -12.59 25.89 5.08
N GLY A 75 -11.69 25.52 4.17
CA GLY A 75 -10.55 24.69 4.53
C GLY A 75 -9.66 25.48 5.49
N PHE A 76 -9.27 24.87 6.60
CA PHE A 76 -8.20 25.38 7.46
C PHE A 76 -6.84 25.03 6.84
N PHE A 77 -6.52 25.73 5.76
CA PHE A 77 -5.16 26.07 5.34
C PHE A 77 -5.21 27.54 4.91
N ASP A 78 -5.47 28.43 5.87
CA ASP A 78 -5.22 29.86 5.69
C ASP A 78 -4.11 30.28 6.66
N SER A 79 -2.87 30.10 6.19
CA SER A 79 -1.82 31.05 6.51
C SER A 79 -1.45 31.71 5.19
N THR A 80 -2.20 32.75 4.83
CA THR A 80 -1.72 34.00 4.24
C THR A 80 -0.35 33.85 3.56
N PHE A 81 -0.29 33.47 2.29
CA PHE A 81 0.55 34.11 1.26
C PHE A 81 0.23 33.47 -0.11
N VAL A 82 0.00 34.35 -1.09
CA VAL A 82 -0.30 34.09 -2.52
C VAL A 82 -1.76 33.71 -2.84
N LYS A 83 -2.62 34.73 -2.81
CA LYS A 83 -3.77 34.84 -3.73
C LYS A 83 -3.26 34.68 -5.17
N GLY A 84 -3.62 33.61 -5.88
CA GLY A 84 -3.34 33.55 -7.32
C GLY A 84 -3.30 32.20 -8.04
N ALA A 85 -3.56 31.05 -7.41
CA ALA A 85 -3.66 29.78 -8.15
C ALA A 85 -5.13 29.37 -8.29
N ALA A 86 -5.58 29.21 -9.53
CA ALA A 86 -6.89 28.67 -9.86
C ALA A 86 -7.19 27.42 -9.02
N ARG A 87 -8.41 27.29 -8.47
CA ARG A 87 -8.86 26.06 -7.81
C ARG A 87 -8.65 24.90 -8.79
N ALA A 88 -7.58 24.13 -8.58
CA ALA A 88 -7.40 22.88 -9.31
C ALA A 88 -8.66 22.06 -9.08
N ALA A 89 -9.28 21.61 -10.18
CA ALA A 89 -10.51 20.85 -10.09
C ALA A 89 -10.32 19.65 -9.16
N ARG A 90 -11.38 19.20 -8.46
CA ARG A 90 -11.27 18.12 -7.45
C ARG A 90 -10.58 16.86 -8.00
N TRP A 91 -10.74 16.58 -9.30
CA TRP A 91 -10.11 15.46 -10.02
C TRP A 91 -8.59 15.63 -10.29
N ALA A 92 -8.04 16.84 -10.11
CA ALA A 92 -6.64 17.17 -10.35
C ALA A 92 -5.81 17.21 -9.04
N GLN A 93 -6.42 16.93 -7.89
CA GLN A 93 -5.70 16.90 -6.62
C GLN A 93 -4.77 15.67 -6.58
N PRO A 94 -3.49 15.84 -6.20
CA PRO A 94 -2.55 14.73 -6.17
C PRO A 94 -2.82 13.81 -4.97
N ILE A 95 -2.56 12.51 -5.16
CA ILE A 95 -2.45 11.54 -4.07
C ILE A 95 -1.30 11.97 -3.17
N THR A 96 -1.51 11.97 -1.86
CA THR A 96 -0.47 12.34 -0.90
C THR A 96 0.04 11.09 -0.18
N TYR A 97 1.34 10.83 -0.26
CA TYR A 97 1.99 9.73 0.46
C TYR A 97 2.63 10.25 1.75
N LEU A 98 2.20 9.70 2.89
CA LEU A 98 2.78 9.98 4.20
C LEU A 98 3.69 8.81 4.61
N HIS A 99 4.98 9.08 4.64
CA HIS A 99 5.97 8.12 5.10
C HIS A 99 5.96 8.02 6.63
N VAL A 100 5.82 6.80 7.17
CA VAL A 100 5.87 6.54 8.62
C VAL A 100 7.21 5.91 9.00
N TYR A 101 7.61 4.84 8.31
CA TYR A 101 8.85 4.12 8.56
C TYR A 101 9.25 3.23 7.37
N GLU A 102 10.55 3.03 7.12
CA GLU A 102 11.06 2.03 6.17
C GLU A 102 12.39 1.45 6.65
N CYS A 103 12.58 0.15 6.40
CA CYS A 103 13.85 -0.57 6.47
C CYS A 103 13.86 -1.70 5.43
N ASP A 104 14.94 -2.46 5.34
CA ASP A 104 15.07 -3.55 4.35
C ASP A 104 14.02 -4.67 4.50
N ALA A 105 13.43 -4.81 5.70
CA ALA A 105 12.48 -5.88 6.02
C ALA A 105 11.02 -5.48 5.84
N PHE A 106 10.67 -4.21 6.07
CA PHE A 106 9.30 -3.73 5.90
C PHE A 106 9.24 -2.20 5.76
N SER A 107 8.14 -1.70 5.21
CA SER A 107 7.79 -0.27 5.22
C SER A 107 6.36 -0.06 5.71
N ILE A 108 6.13 1.06 6.39
CA ILE A 108 4.82 1.55 6.82
C ILE A 108 4.59 2.90 6.15
N GLY A 109 3.49 3.01 5.40
CA GLY A 109 3.13 4.24 4.70
C GLY A 109 1.62 4.43 4.65
N ILE A 110 1.20 5.66 4.38
CA ILE A 110 -0.22 6.00 4.25
C ILE A 110 -0.43 6.73 2.93
N PHE A 111 -1.39 6.26 2.13
CA PHE A 111 -1.86 6.96 0.94
C PHE A 111 -3.14 7.70 1.26
N CYS A 112 -3.15 9.02 1.08
CA CYS A 112 -4.36 9.85 1.13
C CYS A 112 -4.81 10.14 -0.31
N LEU A 113 -5.95 9.57 -0.71
CA LEU A 113 -6.49 9.68 -2.05
C LEU A 113 -7.69 10.64 -2.06
N PRO A 114 -7.61 11.78 -2.78
CA PRO A 114 -8.78 12.59 -3.08
C PRO A 114 -9.80 11.80 -3.90
N THR A 115 -11.10 12.12 -3.79
CA THR A 115 -12.16 11.48 -4.60
C THR A 115 -11.78 11.37 -6.08
N SER A 116 -12.02 10.19 -6.67
CA SER A 116 -11.69 9.84 -8.06
C SER A 116 -10.20 9.68 -8.37
N ALA A 117 -9.30 9.83 -7.39
CA ALA A 117 -7.89 9.46 -7.58
C ALA A 117 -7.73 7.95 -7.74
N VAL A 118 -6.76 7.55 -8.55
CA VAL A 118 -6.49 6.17 -8.94
C VAL A 118 -5.02 5.83 -8.68
N ILE A 119 -4.77 4.71 -8.00
CA ILE A 119 -3.49 3.99 -8.08
C ILE A 119 -3.71 2.86 -9.10
N PRO A 120 -3.09 2.93 -10.29
CA PRO A 120 -3.32 1.99 -11.38
C PRO A 120 -2.98 0.56 -10.99
N LEU A 121 -3.45 -0.41 -11.78
CA LEU A 121 -3.19 -1.82 -11.55
C LEU A 121 -1.68 -2.08 -11.50
N HIS A 122 -1.19 -2.63 -10.39
CA HIS A 122 0.21 -2.93 -10.17
C HIS A 122 0.41 -4.19 -9.33
N ASP A 123 1.60 -4.78 -9.38
CA ASP A 123 1.96 -5.98 -8.62
C ASP A 123 2.87 -5.70 -7.42
N HIS A 124 3.01 -6.69 -6.54
CA HIS A 124 3.89 -6.64 -5.37
C HIS A 124 4.79 -7.90 -5.36
N PRO A 125 5.85 -7.93 -6.20
CA PRO A 125 6.62 -9.14 -6.46
C PRO A 125 7.37 -9.64 -5.23
N GLY A 126 7.01 -10.85 -4.76
CA GLY A 126 7.66 -11.46 -3.60
C GLY A 126 7.28 -10.83 -2.25
N MET A 127 6.22 -10.04 -2.20
CA MET A 127 5.85 -9.26 -1.02
C MET A 127 4.54 -9.77 -0.38
N THR A 128 4.44 -9.61 0.93
CA THR A 128 3.18 -9.63 1.67
C THR A 128 2.82 -8.19 2.00
N VAL A 129 1.59 -7.80 1.70
CA VAL A 129 1.10 -6.44 1.98
C VAL A 129 -0.17 -6.52 2.81
N LEU A 130 -0.21 -5.76 3.89
CA LEU A 130 -1.39 -5.57 4.72
C LEU A 130 -1.90 -4.16 4.51
N SER A 131 -3.18 -4.03 4.19
CA SER A 131 -3.79 -2.75 3.83
C SER A 131 -5.04 -2.49 4.65
N LYS A 132 -5.15 -1.29 5.23
CA LYS A 132 -6.32 -0.87 6.00
C LYS A 132 -6.84 0.49 5.56
N ILE A 133 -8.12 0.55 5.19
CA ILE A 133 -8.80 1.83 4.97
C ILE A 133 -9.12 2.45 6.33
N LEU A 134 -8.54 3.61 6.59
CA LEU A 134 -8.69 4.35 7.84
C LEU A 134 -9.98 5.17 7.87
N TYR A 135 -10.36 5.76 6.73
CA TYR A 135 -11.62 6.47 6.51
C TYR A 135 -11.98 6.47 5.02
N GLY A 136 -13.23 6.83 4.71
CA GLY A 136 -13.71 6.96 3.33
C GLY A 136 -14.05 5.63 2.67
N SER A 137 -14.14 5.64 1.34
CA SER A 137 -14.48 4.47 0.54
C SER A 137 -13.63 4.37 -0.73
N MET A 138 -13.31 3.14 -1.11
CA MET A 138 -12.42 2.83 -2.21
C MET A 138 -12.91 1.60 -2.94
N HIS A 139 -13.00 1.70 -4.26
CA HIS A 139 -13.15 0.55 -5.13
C HIS A 139 -11.80 -0.15 -5.27
N VAL A 140 -11.79 -1.45 -4.99
CA VAL A 140 -10.63 -2.32 -5.09
C VAL A 140 -10.93 -3.37 -6.14
N LYS A 141 -10.07 -3.42 -7.14
CA LYS A 141 -10.05 -4.49 -8.14
C LYS A 141 -8.73 -5.21 -8.04
N SER A 142 -8.75 -6.53 -7.86
CA SER A 142 -7.54 -7.32 -7.66
C SER A 142 -7.58 -8.69 -8.32
N TYR A 143 -6.40 -9.22 -8.63
CA TYR A 143 -6.20 -10.45 -9.37
C TYR A 143 -5.02 -11.24 -8.81
N ASP A 144 -5.07 -12.56 -9.02
CA ASP A 144 -3.93 -13.45 -8.88
C ASP A 144 -3.62 -14.13 -10.21
N TRP A 145 -2.34 -14.35 -10.49
CA TRP A 145 -1.92 -15.04 -11.70
C TRP A 145 -2.48 -16.47 -11.75
N VAL A 146 -2.94 -16.91 -12.94
CA VAL A 146 -3.33 -18.31 -13.14
C VAL A 146 -2.08 -19.18 -13.27
N GLU A 147 -2.05 -20.30 -12.56
CA GLU A 147 -1.03 -21.34 -12.67
C GLU A 147 -1.62 -22.67 -13.18
N PRO A 148 -0.96 -23.37 -14.12
CA PRO A 148 0.25 -22.95 -14.82
C PRO A 148 0.00 -21.72 -15.71
N THR A 149 1.04 -20.90 -15.90
CA THR A 149 0.99 -19.66 -16.69
C THR A 149 0.32 -19.87 -18.06
N VAL A 150 -0.73 -19.08 -18.33
CA VAL A 150 -1.44 -19.04 -19.61
C VAL A 150 -1.17 -17.69 -20.28
N VAL A 151 -0.71 -17.71 -21.54
CA VAL A 151 -0.37 -16.52 -22.33
C VAL A 151 -1.21 -16.49 -23.60
N ALA A 152 -1.67 -15.31 -24.00
CA ALA A 152 -2.41 -15.13 -25.25
C ALA A 152 -1.50 -15.36 -26.48
N SER A 153 -2.08 -15.89 -27.55
CA SER A 153 -1.33 -16.44 -28.71
C SER A 153 -0.74 -15.39 -29.66
N ASN A 154 -0.09 -14.31 -29.21
CA ASN A 154 0.40 -13.21 -30.08
C ASN A 154 0.88 -11.95 -29.33
N ARG A 155 0.69 -11.88 -28.01
CA ARG A 155 1.17 -10.77 -27.17
C ARG A 155 1.68 -11.32 -25.86
N GLN A 156 2.56 -10.60 -25.17
CA GLN A 156 2.99 -10.94 -23.80
C GLN A 156 1.89 -10.58 -22.78
N VAL A 157 0.71 -11.19 -22.95
CA VAL A 157 -0.47 -10.95 -22.11
C VAL A 157 -0.78 -12.22 -21.36
N ARG A 158 -0.81 -12.15 -20.04
CA ARG A 158 -0.92 -13.30 -19.15
C ARG A 158 -2.31 -13.34 -18.50
N LEU A 159 -2.86 -14.54 -18.35
CA LEU A 159 -4.16 -14.73 -17.72
C LEU A 159 -4.06 -14.59 -16.19
N ALA A 160 -4.98 -13.82 -15.61
CA ALA A 160 -5.16 -13.70 -14.17
C ALA A 160 -6.62 -13.97 -13.79
N LYS A 161 -6.82 -14.47 -12.59
CA LYS A 161 -8.13 -14.74 -11.99
C LYS A 161 -8.49 -13.58 -11.07
N LEU A 162 -9.72 -13.09 -11.19
CA LEU A 162 -10.29 -12.06 -10.33
C LEU A 162 -10.34 -12.56 -8.88
N HIS A 163 -9.80 -11.75 -7.98
CA HIS A 163 -9.81 -12.00 -6.54
C HIS A 163 -10.87 -11.14 -5.84
N ALA A 164 -10.91 -9.84 -6.14
CA ALA A 164 -11.91 -8.91 -5.62
C ALA A 164 -12.26 -7.85 -6.68
N ASP A 165 -13.53 -7.44 -6.68
CA ASP A 165 -14.05 -6.31 -7.44
C ASP A 165 -15.21 -5.71 -6.62
N ASP A 166 -14.87 -4.90 -5.62
CA ASP A 166 -15.83 -4.42 -4.62
C ASP A 166 -15.45 -3.03 -4.09
N VAL A 167 -16.44 -2.34 -3.50
CA VAL A 167 -16.26 -1.06 -2.81
C VAL A 167 -16.10 -1.31 -1.31
N LEU A 168 -14.89 -1.11 -0.81
CA LEU A 168 -14.59 -1.19 0.61
C LEU A 168 -14.80 0.18 1.26
N THR A 169 -15.61 0.24 2.32
CA THR A 169 -15.92 1.46 3.08
C THR A 169 -15.50 1.30 4.53
N ALA A 170 -14.82 2.30 5.09
CA ALA A 170 -14.46 2.29 6.51
C ALA A 170 -15.71 2.44 7.41
N PRO A 171 -15.76 1.78 8.59
CA PRO A 171 -14.75 0.85 9.09
C PRO A 171 -14.83 -0.53 8.42
N CYS A 172 -13.70 -1.02 7.92
CA CYS A 172 -13.56 -2.36 7.37
C CYS A 172 -12.33 -3.10 7.93
N PRO A 173 -12.33 -4.45 7.91
CA PRO A 173 -11.16 -5.24 8.29
C PRO A 173 -9.96 -4.97 7.39
N THR A 174 -8.76 -5.19 7.94
CA THR A 174 -7.49 -5.15 7.21
C THR A 174 -7.46 -6.29 6.17
N THR A 175 -7.14 -5.95 4.93
CA THR A 175 -6.93 -6.94 3.86
C THR A 175 -5.46 -7.35 3.81
N VAL A 176 -5.19 -8.54 3.26
CA VAL A 176 -3.84 -9.08 3.13
C VAL A 176 -3.69 -9.72 1.76
N LEU A 177 -2.61 -9.36 1.07
CA LEU A 177 -2.13 -10.08 -0.10
C LEU A 177 -0.80 -10.77 0.18
N TYR A 178 -0.52 -11.81 -0.57
CA TYR A 178 0.68 -12.64 -0.55
C TYR A 178 1.36 -12.62 -1.92
N PRO A 179 2.58 -13.16 -2.05
CA PRO A 179 3.31 -13.14 -3.32
C PRO A 179 2.59 -13.81 -4.51
N GLN A 180 1.68 -14.76 -4.25
CA GLN A 180 1.00 -15.55 -5.28
C GLN A 180 -0.51 -15.71 -5.02
N SER A 181 -1.06 -15.02 -4.02
CA SER A 181 -2.47 -15.14 -3.66
C SER A 181 -2.98 -13.92 -2.89
N GLY A 182 -4.30 -13.73 -2.86
CA GLY A 182 -4.91 -12.63 -2.11
C GLY A 182 -5.03 -11.34 -2.91
N GLY A 183 -4.90 -11.41 -4.24
CA GLY A 183 -4.95 -10.25 -5.12
C GLY A 183 -3.62 -9.51 -5.19
N ASN A 184 -2.52 -10.23 -5.52
CA ASN A 184 -1.19 -9.62 -5.62
C ASN A 184 -1.13 -8.48 -6.63
N LEU A 185 -1.92 -8.57 -7.71
CA LEU A 185 -2.17 -7.45 -8.61
C LEU A 185 -3.40 -6.71 -8.12
N HIS A 186 -3.31 -5.40 -7.90
CA HIS A 186 -4.49 -4.62 -7.58
C HIS A 186 -4.43 -3.18 -8.06
N SER A 187 -5.61 -2.59 -8.21
CA SER A 187 -5.81 -1.17 -8.46
C SER A 187 -6.74 -0.60 -7.39
N PHE A 188 -6.49 0.65 -7.03
CA PHE A 188 -7.32 1.40 -6.10
C PHE A 188 -7.95 2.59 -6.80
N THR A 189 -9.27 2.71 -6.71
CA THR A 189 -10.01 3.88 -7.19
C THR A 189 -10.81 4.45 -6.03
N SER A 190 -10.44 5.63 -5.55
CA SER A 190 -11.17 6.30 -4.47
C SER A 190 -12.59 6.69 -4.90
N VAL A 191 -13.59 6.21 -4.16
CA VAL A 191 -15.01 6.53 -4.39
C VAL A 191 -15.39 7.81 -3.62
N ALA A 192 -14.89 7.91 -2.39
CA ALA A 192 -14.83 9.14 -1.61
C ALA A 192 -13.38 9.40 -1.20
N SER A 193 -13.07 10.61 -0.72
CA SER A 193 -11.76 10.90 -0.13
C SER A 193 -11.45 9.84 0.95
N CYS A 194 -10.33 9.14 0.81
CA CYS A 194 -9.98 8.03 1.68
C CYS A 194 -8.50 8.05 2.07
N ALA A 195 -8.16 7.33 3.14
CA ALA A 195 -6.78 7.05 3.50
C ALA A 195 -6.57 5.55 3.71
N VAL A 196 -5.48 5.04 3.17
CA VAL A 196 -5.10 3.63 3.23
C VAL A 196 -3.74 3.53 3.94
N LEU A 197 -3.71 2.81 5.06
CA LEU A 197 -2.48 2.45 5.77
C LEU A 197 -1.96 1.11 5.23
N ASP A 198 -0.75 1.13 4.70
CA ASP A 198 -0.09 -0.04 4.14
C ASP A 198 1.16 -0.43 4.95
N VAL A 199 1.30 -1.74 5.14
CA VAL A 199 2.52 -2.41 5.62
C VAL A 199 3.02 -3.34 4.52
N LEU A 200 4.16 -3.03 3.90
CA LEU A 200 4.79 -3.85 2.87
C LEU A 200 5.95 -4.62 3.47
N ALA A 201 6.03 -5.93 3.24
CA ALA A 201 7.11 -6.77 3.73
C ALA A 201 7.53 -7.84 2.70
N PRO A 202 8.77 -7.78 2.16
CA PRO A 202 9.68 -6.63 2.18
C PRO A 202 9.14 -5.44 1.38
N PRO A 203 9.75 -4.24 1.45
CA PRO A 203 9.42 -3.16 0.52
C PRO A 203 9.99 -3.44 -0.88
N TYR A 204 9.53 -2.67 -1.87
CA TYR A 204 10.14 -2.62 -3.20
C TYR A 204 11.64 -2.32 -3.12
N ALA A 205 12.40 -2.89 -4.04
CA ALA A 205 13.85 -2.74 -4.14
C ALA A 205 14.30 -3.21 -5.52
N GLU A 206 14.75 -2.27 -6.36
CA GLU A 206 15.12 -2.55 -7.76
C GLU A 206 16.32 -3.49 -7.86
N ASP A 207 17.32 -3.30 -6.99
CA ASP A 207 18.53 -4.13 -6.88
C ASP A 207 18.24 -5.59 -6.52
N ALA A 208 17.15 -5.82 -5.78
CA ALA A 208 16.66 -7.16 -5.44
C ALA A 208 15.57 -7.66 -6.41
N GLY A 209 15.35 -6.99 -7.55
CA GLY A 209 14.36 -7.38 -8.55
C GLY A 209 12.89 -7.16 -8.15
N ARG A 210 12.63 -6.46 -7.04
CA ARG A 210 11.28 -6.12 -6.58
C ARG A 210 10.88 -4.75 -7.12
N ILE A 211 10.56 -4.72 -8.40
CA ILE A 211 10.13 -3.52 -9.12
C ILE A 211 8.60 -3.52 -9.20
N CYS A 212 7.97 -2.38 -8.89
CA CYS A 212 6.55 -2.19 -9.10
C CYS A 212 6.25 -2.15 -10.60
N THR A 213 5.54 -3.15 -11.12
CA THR A 213 5.14 -3.19 -12.52
C THR A 213 3.68 -2.75 -12.62
N TYR A 214 3.38 -1.88 -13.59
CA TYR A 214 2.01 -1.46 -13.88
C TYR A 214 1.42 -2.27 -15.03
N PHE A 215 0.11 -2.46 -15.00
CA PHE A 215 -0.60 -3.31 -15.95
C PHE A 215 -1.90 -2.68 -16.47
N ASN A 216 -2.31 -3.12 -17.65
CA ASN A 216 -3.68 -3.00 -18.14
C ASN A 216 -4.38 -4.35 -18.01
N ASP A 217 -5.64 -4.34 -17.59
CA ASP A 217 -6.51 -5.50 -17.65
C ASP A 217 -7.47 -5.42 -18.85
N TYR A 218 -7.74 -6.57 -19.46
CA TYR A 218 -8.68 -6.74 -20.55
C TYR A 218 -9.66 -7.87 -20.22
N PRO A 219 -10.95 -7.75 -20.60
CA PRO A 219 -11.91 -8.84 -20.44
C PRO A 219 -11.41 -10.15 -21.06
N PHE A 220 -11.76 -11.29 -20.48
CA PHE A 220 -11.37 -12.62 -20.99
C PHE A 220 -11.67 -12.83 -22.48
N SER A 221 -12.78 -12.28 -22.98
CA SER A 221 -13.21 -12.35 -24.38
C SER A 221 -12.30 -11.61 -25.37
N SER A 222 -11.38 -10.77 -24.89
CA SER A 222 -10.51 -9.93 -25.74
C SER A 222 -9.45 -10.73 -26.50
N PHE A 223 -9.07 -11.91 -25.98
CA PHE A 223 -8.02 -12.74 -26.59
C PHE A 223 -8.43 -14.22 -26.62
N SER A 224 -7.99 -14.92 -27.66
CA SER A 224 -8.18 -16.36 -27.78
C SER A 224 -7.10 -17.12 -27.02
N SER A 225 -7.53 -17.91 -26.03
CA SER A 225 -6.70 -18.86 -25.33
C SER A 225 -6.30 -19.97 -26.30
N GLY A 226 -5.04 -20.02 -26.75
CA GLY A 226 -4.56 -21.10 -27.60
C GLY A 226 -4.79 -22.46 -26.93
N ARG A 227 -5.80 -23.20 -27.39
CA ARG A 227 -6.20 -24.55 -26.89
C ARG A 227 -6.52 -24.67 -25.39
N ALA A 228 -6.89 -23.60 -24.68
CA ALA A 228 -7.30 -23.73 -23.28
C ALA A 228 -8.74 -24.24 -23.17
N LYS A 229 -8.94 -25.23 -22.28
CA LYS A 229 -10.24 -25.80 -21.90
C LYS A 229 -11.23 -24.67 -21.54
N THR A 230 -12.51 -24.89 -21.82
CA THR A 230 -13.62 -24.06 -21.33
C THR A 230 -13.37 -23.71 -19.86
N VAL A 231 -13.11 -22.43 -19.61
CA VAL A 231 -12.92 -21.92 -18.26
C VAL A 231 -14.32 -21.71 -17.68
N ASP A 232 -14.61 -22.32 -16.54
CA ASP A 232 -15.86 -22.06 -15.83
C ASP A 232 -15.87 -20.59 -15.37
N SER A 233 -16.95 -19.87 -15.74
CA SER A 233 -17.16 -18.44 -15.45
C SER A 233 -16.08 -17.51 -16.03
N PRO A 234 -16.13 -17.20 -17.34
CA PRO A 234 -15.16 -16.32 -18.00
C PRO A 234 -15.07 -14.92 -17.40
N ASP A 235 -16.14 -14.45 -16.75
CA ASP A 235 -16.20 -13.14 -16.08
C ASP A 235 -15.24 -13.03 -14.89
N ASN A 236 -14.79 -14.17 -14.34
CA ASN A 236 -13.82 -14.22 -13.24
C ASN A 236 -12.36 -14.17 -13.72
N TYR A 237 -12.11 -13.91 -15.00
CA TYR A 237 -10.77 -13.91 -15.58
C TYR A 237 -10.52 -12.64 -16.39
N ALA A 238 -9.28 -12.17 -16.34
CA ALA A 238 -8.82 -11.06 -17.13
C ALA A 238 -7.46 -11.36 -17.75
N TRP A 239 -7.23 -10.76 -18.91
CA TRP A 239 -5.95 -10.76 -19.58
C TRP A 239 -5.16 -9.54 -19.14
N ILE A 240 -3.98 -9.75 -18.59
CA ILE A 240 -3.16 -8.69 -17.99
C ILE A 240 -1.92 -8.46 -18.85
N GLU A 241 -1.69 -7.20 -19.22
CA GLU A 241 -0.54 -6.77 -20.02
C GLU A 241 0.30 -5.77 -19.25
N ALA A 242 1.62 -6.00 -19.17
CA ALA A 242 2.54 -5.05 -18.56
C ALA A 242 2.66 -3.77 -19.40
N ILE A 243 2.62 -2.62 -18.73
CA ILE A 243 2.78 -1.31 -19.35
C ILE A 243 4.28 -0.98 -19.39
N ASN A 244 4.82 -0.90 -20.60
CA ASN A 244 6.23 -0.58 -20.83
C ASN A 244 6.53 0.93 -20.89
N SER A 245 5.49 1.78 -20.85
CA SER A 245 5.61 3.23 -20.80
C SER A 245 5.47 3.75 -19.37
N PRO A 246 6.12 4.88 -19.00
CA PRO A 246 5.94 5.48 -17.69
C PRO A 246 4.47 5.78 -17.42
N VAL A 247 3.96 5.27 -16.29
CA VAL A 247 2.60 5.57 -15.84
C VAL A 247 2.67 6.86 -15.02
N TYR A 248 1.99 7.90 -15.49
CA TYR A 248 1.91 9.16 -14.74
C TYR A 248 0.90 9.03 -13.62
N ILE A 249 1.41 8.86 -12.40
CA ILE A 249 0.60 8.90 -11.18
C ILE A 249 0.80 10.28 -10.56
N ASN A 250 -0.28 11.05 -10.45
CA ASN A 250 -0.26 12.36 -9.80
C ASN A 250 -0.13 12.18 -8.28
N MET A 251 1.08 11.91 -7.80
CA MET A 251 1.39 11.65 -6.40
C MET A 251 2.45 12.62 -5.89
N ARG A 252 2.33 13.04 -4.63
CA ARG A 252 3.29 13.89 -3.94
C ARG A 252 3.61 13.37 -2.53
N PRO A 253 4.79 13.67 -1.98
CA PRO A 253 5.06 13.41 -0.57
C PRO A 253 4.26 14.39 0.30
N GLY A 254 3.83 13.92 1.47
CA GLY A 254 3.30 14.74 2.56
C GLY A 254 4.06 14.52 3.86
N MET A 255 3.90 15.43 4.81
CA MET A 255 4.55 15.34 6.11
C MET A 255 3.68 14.55 7.08
N TYR A 256 4.22 13.47 7.64
CA TYR A 256 3.54 12.71 8.70
C TYR A 256 3.51 13.52 10.01
N THR A 257 2.32 13.71 10.57
CA THR A 257 2.09 14.52 11.79
C THR A 257 1.60 13.70 12.98
N GLY A 258 1.54 12.38 12.86
CA GLY A 258 1.16 11.49 13.95
C GLY A 258 2.31 11.20 14.93
N PRO A 259 2.08 10.32 15.92
CA PRO A 259 3.10 9.92 16.89
C PRO A 259 4.34 9.32 16.22
N THR A 260 5.52 9.84 16.57
CA THR A 260 6.80 9.38 16.00
C THR A 260 7.13 7.93 16.41
N VAL A 261 7.65 7.16 15.45
CA VAL A 261 8.19 5.82 15.72
C VAL A 261 9.58 5.94 16.33
N GLN A 262 9.75 5.35 17.52
CA GLN A 262 11.04 5.24 18.20
C GLN A 262 11.76 3.98 17.73
N VAL A 263 12.81 4.18 16.93
CA VAL A 263 13.68 3.12 16.43
C VAL A 263 14.73 2.81 17.50
N SER A 264 14.62 1.66 18.16
CA SER A 264 15.65 1.19 19.09
C SER A 264 16.87 0.72 18.29
N LEU A 265 17.92 1.53 18.29
CA LEU A 265 19.22 1.19 17.72
C LEU A 265 19.94 0.22 18.66
N THR A 266 20.07 -1.05 18.26
CA THR A 266 21.16 -1.89 18.77
C THR A 266 22.47 -1.41 18.15
N LEU A 267 23.48 -1.20 18.99
CA LEU A 267 24.78 -0.53 18.76
C LEU A 267 25.69 -1.08 17.64
N THR A 268 25.19 -1.82 16.64
CA THR A 268 26.01 -2.48 15.61
C THR A 268 25.58 -2.30 14.17
N CYS A 269 24.48 -1.61 13.85
CA CYS A 269 24.11 -1.34 12.46
C CYS A 269 24.18 0.15 12.14
N TYR A 270 25.13 0.53 11.29
CA TYR A 270 25.07 1.76 10.51
C TYR A 270 23.81 1.67 9.63
N ILE A 271 22.76 2.41 9.99
CA ILE A 271 21.60 2.58 9.11
C ILE A 271 21.98 3.72 8.16
N PRO A 272 22.12 3.49 6.84
CA PRO A 272 22.20 4.60 5.90
C PRO A 272 20.93 5.45 6.10
N LEU A 273 21.06 6.77 6.12
CA LEU A 273 19.94 7.71 6.24
C LEU A 273 18.88 7.37 5.18
N TYR A 274 17.90 6.56 5.56
CA TYR A 274 16.81 6.15 4.70
C TYR A 274 16.00 7.39 4.42
N GLN A 275 15.97 7.77 3.15
CA GLN A 275 15.34 9.00 2.75
C GLN A 275 13.81 8.78 2.75
N PRO A 276 13.00 9.70 3.32
CA PRO A 276 11.56 9.53 3.52
C PRO A 276 10.71 9.41 2.24
N TRP A 277 11.34 9.25 1.07
CA TRP A 277 10.71 9.20 -0.26
C TRP A 277 11.06 7.95 -1.07
N SER A 278 11.75 6.97 -0.48
CA SER A 278 12.14 5.72 -1.16
C SER A 278 10.94 4.97 -1.74
N LEU A 279 9.89 4.69 -0.96
CA LEU A 279 8.71 3.99 -1.48
C LEU A 279 8.00 4.77 -2.61
N LEU A 280 7.81 6.08 -2.43
CA LEU A 280 7.22 6.94 -3.45
C LEU A 280 8.00 6.91 -4.77
N LYS A 281 9.34 7.01 -4.70
CA LYS A 281 10.21 6.93 -5.89
C LYS A 281 10.09 5.57 -6.57
N LYS A 282 10.06 4.49 -5.80
CA LYS A 282 9.94 3.10 -6.28
C LYS A 282 8.59 2.85 -6.97
N MET A 283 7.51 3.46 -6.49
CA MET A 283 6.21 3.41 -7.17
C MET A 283 6.18 4.29 -8.44
N LEU A 284 6.80 5.48 -8.42
CA LEU A 284 6.80 6.37 -9.59
C LEU A 284 7.80 5.98 -10.68
N GLY A 285 8.65 4.98 -10.45
CA GLY A 285 9.73 4.60 -11.38
C GLY A 285 10.77 5.71 -11.61
N CYS A 286 10.88 6.67 -10.68
CA CYS A 286 11.83 7.78 -10.78
C CYS A 286 13.19 7.37 -10.20
N ASN A 287 14.14 7.04 -11.07
CA ASN A 287 15.54 6.87 -10.68
C ASN A 287 16.19 8.23 -10.34
N SER A 288 17.04 8.22 -9.31
CA SER A 288 17.84 9.38 -8.89
C SER A 288 19.08 9.54 -9.76
#